data_AF-A0A934FDG8-F1
#
_entry.id   AF-A0A934FDG8-F1
#
_cell.length_a   1.000
_cell.length_b   1.000
_cell.length_c   1.000
_cell.angle_alpha   90.00
_cell.angle_beta   90.00
_cell.angle_gamma   90.00
#
_symmetry.space_group_name_H-M   'P 1'
#
loop_
_entity.id
_entity.type
_entity.pdbx_description
1 polymer ?
#
loop_
_entity_poly.entity_id
_entity_poly.type
_entity_poly.pdbx_seq_one_letter_code
_entity_poly.pdbx_strand_id
1 'polypeptide(L)' 'MMDTLMEVVERVRILVVDDEEIVRDLLYDMLSKTGYKVKTAMNGQDAIAQIENEHSL' A
#
# COMPACT_ATOMS: atom_id res chain seq x y z
N MET A 1 6.99 9.45 22.49
CA MET A 1 7.99 8.89 21.55
C MET A 1 7.42 7.70 20.79
N MET A 2 6.75 6.73 21.45
CA MET A 2 5.97 5.69 20.75
C MET A 2 4.80 6.27 19.96
N ASP A 3 4.10 7.29 20.48
CA ASP A 3 2.96 7.92 19.80
C ASP A 3 3.34 8.56 18.45
N THR A 4 4.49 9.23 18.39
CA THR A 4 5.01 9.85 17.15
C THR A 4 5.39 8.80 16.11
N LEU A 5 5.90 7.64 16.53
CA LEU A 5 6.23 6.55 15.62
C LEU A 5 4.96 5.93 15.02
N MET A 6 3.91 5.78 15.84
CA MET A 6 2.60 5.29 15.41
C MET A 6 1.94 6.25 14.41
N GLU A 7 2.04 7.56 14.65
CA GLU A 7 1.50 8.59 13.74
C GLU A 7 2.19 8.60 12.37
N VAL A 8 3.49 8.31 12.32
CA VAL A 8 4.23 8.20 11.04
C VAL A 8 3.77 6.98 10.24
N VAL A 9 3.55 5.84 10.89
CA VAL A 9 3.08 4.60 10.24
C VAL A 9 1.71 4.80 9.61
N GLU A 10 0.78 5.50 10.27
CA GLU A 10 -0.54 5.80 9.71
C GLU A 10 -0.52 6.75 8.50
N ARG A 11 0.54 7.57 8.36
CA ARG A 11 0.71 8.52 7.26
C ARG A 11 1.40 7.91 6.04
N VAL A 12 2.10 6.78 6.20
CA VAL A 12 2.77 6.12 5.08
C VAL A 12 1.77 5.27 4.30
N ARG A 13 1.62 5.61 3.02
CA ARG A 13 0.83 4.85 2.03
C ARG A 13 1.77 4.00 1.19
N ILE A 14 1.41 2.74 0.97
CA ILE A 14 2.20 1.77 0.22
C ILE A 14 1.34 1.19 -0.91
N LEU A 15 1.87 1.14 -2.13
CA LEU A 15 1.27 0.44 -3.26
C LEU A 15 2.17 -0.75 -3.62
N VAL A 16 1.65 -1.97 -3.48
CA VAL A 16 2.34 -3.20 -3.87
C VAL A 16 1.95 -3.53 -5.32
N VAL A 17 2.95 -3.76 -6.18
CA VAL A 17 2.73 -4.11 -7.59
C VAL A 17 3.42 -5.44 -7.87
N ASP A 18 2.63 -6.47 -8.12
CA ASP A 18 3.11 -7.83 -8.39
C ASP A 18 2.06 -8.56 -9.23
N ASP A 19 2.48 -9.31 -10.25
CA ASP A 19 1.59 -10.05 -11.14
C ASP A 19 1.09 -11.37 -10.52
N GLU A 20 1.83 -11.93 -9.57
CA GLU A 20 1.42 -13.13 -8.85
C GLU A 20 0.45 -12.79 -7.69
N GLU A 21 -0.80 -13.26 -7.80
CA GLU A 21 -1.85 -12.99 -6.80
C GLU A 21 -1.47 -13.42 -5.38
N ILE A 22 -0.91 -14.62 -5.24
CA ILE A 22 -0.51 -15.16 -3.93
C ILE A 22 0.54 -14.27 -3.25
N VAL A 23 1.52 -13.78 -4.02
CA VAL A 23 2.59 -12.92 -3.49
C VAL A 23 2.02 -11.55 -3.13
N ARG A 24 1.20 -10.97 -4.01
CA ARG A 24 0.55 -9.68 -3.80
C ARG A 24 -0.32 -9.67 -2.53
N ASP A 25 -1.13 -10.71 -2.33
CA ASP A 25 -2.00 -10.85 -1.16
C ASP A 25 -1.20 -11.05 0.13
N LEU A 26 -0.13 -11.87 0.07
CA LEU A 26 0.79 -12.07 1.19
C LEU A 26 1.42 -10.75 1.64
N LEU A 27 1.91 -9.94 0.69
CA LEU A 27 2.50 -8.64 0.96
C LEU A 27 1.49 -7.65 1.53
N TYR A 28 0.28 -7.60 0.97
CA TYR A 28 -0.81 -6.79 1.49
C TYR A 28 -1.10 -7.11 2.95
N ASP A 29 -1.25 -8.39 3.27
CA ASP A 29 -1.55 -8.86 4.61
C ASP A 29 -0.46 -8.48 5.62
N MET A 30 0.81 -8.71 5.27
CA MET A 30 1.94 -8.41 6.14
C MET A 30 2.07 -6.92 6.42
N LEU A 31 1.96 -6.09 5.39
CA LEU A 31 2.10 -4.63 5.51
C LEU A 31 0.88 -3.98 6.16
N SER A 32 -0.32 -4.51 5.94
CA SER A 32 -1.53 -3.99 6.59
C SER A 32 -1.54 -4.31 8.08
N LYS A 33 -1.07 -5.50 8.48
CA LYS A 33 -0.97 -5.91 9.91
C LYS A 33 0.02 -5.06 10.70
N THR A 34 1.00 -4.43 10.06
CA THR A 34 1.93 -3.49 10.71
C THR A 34 1.38 -2.07 10.83
N GLY A 35 0.18 -1.81 10.30
CA GLY A 35 -0.52 -0.53 10.45
C GLY A 35 -0.38 0.43 9.25
N TYR A 36 0.28 0.01 8.17
CA TYR A 36 0.37 0.84 6.96
C TYR A 36 -0.94 0.87 6.18
N LYS A 37 -1.15 1.95 5.44
CA LYS A 37 -2.22 2.04 4.44
C LYS A 37 -1.73 1.43 3.14
N VAL A 38 -2.18 0.21 2.85
CA VAL A 38 -1.70 -0.56 1.70
C VAL A 38 -2.76 -0.65 0.61
N LYS A 39 -2.33 -0.52 -0.64
CA LYS A 39 -3.09 -0.87 -1.85
C LYS A 39 -2.28 -1.85 -2.68
N THR A 40 -2.94 -2.52 -3.60
CA THR A 40 -2.34 -3.53 -4.48
C THR A 40 -2.71 -3.28 -5.92
N ALA A 41 -1.78 -3.51 -6.83
CA ALA A 41 -2.02 -3.52 -8.27
C ALA A 41 -1.44 -4.79 -8.90
N MET A 42 -2.14 -5.35 -9.89
CA MET A 42 -1.70 -6.59 -10.56
C MET A 42 -0.69 -6.38 -11.69
N ASN A 43 -0.47 -5.12 -12.10
CA ASN A 43 0.50 -4.75 -13.11
C ASN A 43 0.78 -3.24 -13.06
N GLY A 44 1.68 -2.76 -13.92
CA GLY A 44 2.05 -1.35 -13.98
C GLY A 44 0.92 -0.41 -14.42
N GLN A 45 0.03 -0.84 -15.32
CA GLN A 45 -1.07 0.01 -15.81
C GLN A 45 -2.11 0.26 -14.70
N ASP A 46 -2.48 -0.80 -13.99
CA ASP A 46 -3.33 -0.73 -12.80
C ASP A 46 -2.68 0.13 -11.70
N ALA A 47 -1.36 -0.02 -11.48
CA ALA A 47 -0.62 0.78 -10.51
C ALA A 47 -0.66 2.28 -10.84
N ILE A 48 -0.41 2.65 -12.10
CA ILE A 48 -0.46 4.04 -12.55
C ILE A 48 -1.88 4.61 -12.38
N ALA A 49 -2.90 3.86 -12.80
CA ALA A 49 -4.30 4.28 -12.64
C ALA A 49 -4.66 4.54 -11.16
N GLN A 50 -4.16 3.71 -10.24
CA GLN A 50 -4.39 3.92 -8.80
C GLN A 50 -3.68 5.18 -8.26
N ILE A 51 -2.47 5.47 -8.73
CA ILE A 51 -1.72 6.66 -8.34
C ILE A 51 -2.42 7.93 -8.85
N GLU A 52 -2.85 7.95 -10.12
CA GLU A 52 -3.53 9.11 -10.73
C GLU A 52 -4.85 9.44 -10.01
N ASN A 53 -5.62 8.41 -9.64
CA ASN A 53 -6.86 8.56 -8.90
C ASN A 53 -6.66 9.11 -7.46
N GLU A 54 -5.49 8.87 -6.84
CA GLU A 54 -5.18 9.39 -5.50
C GLU A 54 -4.73 10.85 -5.46
N HIS A 55 -4.20 11.38 -6.57
CA HIS A 55 -3.72 12.76 -6.66
C HIS A 55 -4.78 13.77 -7.11
N SER A 56 -5.98 13.33 -7.48
CA SER A 56 -7.06 14.18 -7.99
C SER A 56 -7.98 14.79 -6.91
N LEU A 57 -7.52 14.90 -5.66
CA LEU A 57 -8.25 15.50 -4.53
C LEU A 57 -7.42 16.57 -3.81
#